data_AF-A0A1I7TER8-F1
#
_entry.id   AF-A0A1I7TER8-F1
#
_cell.length_a   1.000
_cell.length_b   1.000
_cell.length_c   1.000
_cell.angle_alpha   90.00
_cell.angle_beta   90.00
_cell.angle_gamma   90.00
#
_symmetry.space_group_name_H-M   'P 1'
#
loop_
_entity.id
_entity.type
_entity.pdbx_description
1 polymer ?
#
loop_
_entity_poly.entity_id
_entity_poly.type
_entity_poly.pdbx_seq_one_letter_code
_entity_poly.pdbx_strand_id
1 'polypeptide(L)'
;MLWMNKTNFSNQDINSFLKNWMNGGNSNLKFVYLGLKQYDLLSILKGFGVVSRWLPNPFLFNWFDGRPLYFHSGIEIRRKSDGKVALIRMYEDGAFTMYVWPDWKGLPYPVDDPNQYSLENTLILLESA
;
A
#
# COMPACT_ATOMS: atom_id res chain seq x y z
N MET A 1 -3.31 3.88 -11.63
CA MET A 1 -4.11 3.01 -10.75
C MET A 1 -4.50 1.78 -11.54
N LEU A 2 -4.59 0.61 -10.89
CA LEU A 2 -5.14 -0.61 -11.47
C LEU A 2 -6.29 -1.10 -10.57
N TRP A 3 -7.45 -1.38 -11.17
CA TRP A 3 -8.62 -1.87 -10.44
C TRP A 3 -9.28 -2.99 -11.22
N MET A 4 -9.37 -4.18 -10.62
CA MET A 4 -10.07 -5.33 -11.21
C MET A 4 -10.90 -6.05 -10.14
N ASN A 5 -12.23 -5.99 -10.25
CA ASN A 5 -13.16 -6.61 -9.30
C ASN A 5 -12.99 -8.13 -9.18
N LYS A 6 -12.60 -8.78 -10.27
CA LYS A 6 -12.36 -10.22 -10.30
C LYS A 6 -11.31 -10.51 -11.35
N THR A 7 -10.36 -11.37 -11.01
CA THR A 7 -9.29 -11.79 -11.92
C THR A 7 -9.10 -13.30 -11.84
N ASN A 8 -8.39 -13.84 -12.84
CA ASN A 8 -7.86 -15.20 -12.81
C ASN A 8 -6.34 -15.20 -12.58
N PHE A 9 -5.79 -14.11 -12.04
CA PHE A 9 -4.36 -14.04 -11.75
C PHE A 9 -3.99 -15.04 -10.66
N SER A 10 -2.89 -15.74 -10.90
CA SER A 10 -2.27 -16.64 -9.95
C SER A 10 -1.40 -15.87 -8.94
N ASN A 11 -1.01 -16.53 -7.86
CA ASN A 11 -0.04 -15.99 -6.91
C ASN A 11 1.29 -15.62 -7.60
N GLN A 12 1.69 -16.39 -8.62
CA GLN A 12 2.90 -16.19 -9.42
C GLN A 12 2.79 -14.96 -10.32
N ASP A 13 1.61 -14.68 -10.87
CA ASP A 13 1.38 -13.46 -11.66
C ASP A 13 1.54 -12.21 -10.79
N ILE A 14 0.99 -12.23 -9.58
CA ILE A 14 1.11 -11.12 -8.63
C ILE A 14 2.56 -10.98 -8.14
N ASN A 15 3.24 -12.09 -7.84
CA ASN A 15 4.66 -12.06 -7.48
C ASN A 15 5.51 -11.45 -8.61
N SER A 16 5.24 -11.82 -9.86
CA SER A 16 5.93 -11.29 -11.04
C SER A 16 5.62 -9.81 -11.25
N PHE A 17 4.38 -9.39 -11.02
CA PHE A 17 3.98 -7.99 -11.02
C PHE A 17 4.76 -7.18 -9.96
N LEU A 18 4.83 -7.67 -8.72
CA LEU A 18 5.58 -7.03 -7.64
C LEU A 18 7.08 -6.94 -7.95
N LYS A 19 7.68 -7.98 -8.54
CA LYS A 19 9.08 -7.97 -9.01
C LYS A 19 9.30 -6.91 -10.09
N ASN A 20 8.41 -6.84 -11.08
CA ASN A 20 8.48 -5.82 -12.12
C ASN A 20 8.38 -4.40 -11.51
N TRP A 21 7.45 -4.19 -10.57
CA TRP A 21 7.33 -2.91 -9.87
C TRP A 21 8.60 -2.56 -9.07
N MET A 22 9.18 -3.52 -8.34
CA MET A 22 10.44 -3.35 -7.61
C MET A 22 11.62 -2.97 -8.54
N ASN A 23 11.57 -3.39 -9.80
CA ASN A 23 12.59 -3.05 -10.82
C ASN A 23 12.29 -1.75 -11.59
N GLY A 24 11.34 -0.93 -11.12
CA GLY A 24 11.01 0.37 -11.71
C GLY A 24 9.84 0.34 -12.69
N GLY A 25 9.28 -0.84 -12.99
CA GLY A 25 8.06 -0.97 -13.75
C GLY A 25 6.90 -0.23 -13.09
N ASN A 26 6.05 0.41 -13.89
CA ASN A 26 4.90 1.20 -13.40
C ASN A 26 5.31 2.21 -12.32
N SER A 27 6.36 2.99 -12.55
CA SER A 27 6.94 3.91 -11.55
C SER A 27 5.98 4.94 -10.96
N ASN A 28 4.89 5.26 -11.68
CA ASN A 28 3.82 6.18 -11.28
C ASN A 28 2.61 5.48 -10.63
N LEU A 29 2.68 4.17 -10.40
CA LEU A 29 1.62 3.41 -9.74
C LEU A 29 1.43 3.89 -8.29
N LYS A 30 0.18 4.20 -7.94
CA LYS A 30 -0.24 4.64 -6.60
C LYS A 30 -1.15 3.63 -5.89
N PHE A 31 -1.88 2.83 -6.67
CA PHE A 31 -2.84 1.87 -6.14
C PHE A 31 -3.09 0.70 -7.07
N VAL A 32 -3.28 -0.48 -6.48
CA VAL A 32 -3.78 -1.70 -7.10
C VAL A 32 -4.90 -2.26 -6.24
N TYR A 33 -6.01 -2.65 -6.87
CA TYR A 33 -7.03 -3.55 -6.33
C TYR A 33 -7.21 -4.73 -7.28
N LEU A 34 -7.08 -5.96 -6.76
CA LEU A 34 -7.37 -7.19 -7.48
C LEU A 34 -8.27 -8.08 -6.62
N GLY A 35 -9.46 -8.40 -7.10
CA GLY A 35 -10.28 -9.47 -6.53
C GLY A 35 -9.76 -10.83 -7.00
N LEU A 36 -9.18 -11.60 -6.08
CA LEU A 36 -8.58 -12.91 -6.34
C LEU A 36 -9.54 -14.02 -5.93
N LYS A 37 -9.61 -15.09 -6.73
CA LYS A 37 -10.38 -16.28 -6.35
C LYS A 37 -9.73 -17.08 -5.22
N GLN A 38 -8.40 -17.12 -5.22
CA GLN A 38 -7.57 -17.80 -4.25
C GLN A 38 -6.28 -16.99 -4.13
N TYR A 39 -5.73 -16.94 -2.92
CA TYR A 39 -4.48 -16.26 -2.67
C TYR A 39 -3.63 -17.04 -1.66
N ASP A 40 -2.32 -16.93 -1.80
CA ASP A 40 -1.37 -17.32 -0.76
C ASP A 40 -0.34 -16.19 -0.61
N LEU A 41 -0.40 -15.52 0.55
CA LEU A 41 0.45 -14.38 0.84
C LEU A 41 1.94 -14.74 0.75
N LEU A 42 2.31 -15.92 1.24
CA LEU A 42 3.70 -16.35 1.29
C LEU A 42 4.25 -16.57 -0.12
N SER A 43 3.47 -17.20 -1.00
CA SER A 43 3.81 -17.33 -2.42
C SER A 43 3.90 -15.98 -3.13
N ILE A 44 2.93 -15.09 -2.90
CA ILE A 44 2.92 -13.74 -3.51
C ILE A 44 4.16 -12.95 -3.08
N LEU A 45 4.55 -13.02 -1.80
CA LEU A 45 5.65 -12.24 -1.24
C LEU A 45 7.02 -12.95 -1.28
N LYS A 46 7.09 -14.12 -1.92
CA LYS A 46 8.34 -14.88 -2.02
C LYS A 46 9.44 -14.06 -2.71
N GLY A 47 10.54 -13.85 -1.97
CA GLY A 47 11.73 -13.15 -2.46
C GLY A 47 11.79 -11.65 -2.17
N PHE A 48 10.86 -11.09 -1.38
CA PHE A 48 10.93 -9.70 -0.92
C PHE A 48 11.41 -9.61 0.54
N GLY A 49 12.17 -8.55 0.84
CA GLY A 49 12.37 -8.12 2.22
C GLY A 49 11.13 -7.37 2.68
N VAL A 50 10.31 -8.02 3.51
CA VAL A 50 9.02 -7.49 3.96
C VAL A 50 9.07 -7.06 5.41
N VAL A 51 8.29 -6.03 5.77
CA VAL A 51 8.10 -5.64 7.17
C VAL A 51 6.60 -5.69 7.48
N SER A 52 6.21 -6.49 8.47
CA SER A 52 4.85 -6.45 8.99
C SER A 52 4.70 -5.20 9.86
N ARG A 53 3.75 -4.33 9.51
CA ARG A 53 3.48 -3.09 10.23
C ARG A 53 2.17 -3.19 10.98
N TRP A 54 2.23 -2.74 12.24
CA TRP A 54 1.06 -2.41 13.04
C TRP A 54 1.41 -1.15 13.83
N LEU A 55 0.55 -0.14 13.77
CA LEU A 55 0.75 1.13 14.48
C LEU A 55 -0.50 1.52 15.26
N PRO A 56 -0.33 2.11 16.46
CA PRO A 56 -1.43 2.68 17.22
C PRO A 56 -2.17 3.77 16.43
N ASN A 57 -1.42 4.62 15.72
CA ASN A 57 -1.95 5.67 14.84
C ASN A 57 -1.97 5.18 13.39
N PRO A 58 -3.05 5.44 12.62
CA PRO A 58 -3.16 4.93 11.27
C PRO A 58 -2.21 5.63 10.29
N PHE A 59 -1.72 4.88 9.31
CA PHE A 59 -1.14 5.40 8.08
C PHE A 59 -2.18 6.22 7.33
N LEU A 60 -1.88 7.49 7.08
CA LEU A 60 -2.66 8.33 6.16
C LEU A 60 -2.23 8.03 4.71
N PHE A 61 -3.22 7.86 3.85
CA PHE A 61 -3.05 7.78 2.42
C PHE A 61 -4.08 8.68 1.74
N ASN A 62 -3.64 9.72 1.04
CA ASN A 62 -4.56 10.57 0.27
C ASN A 62 -4.93 9.89 -1.05
N TRP A 63 -6.22 9.65 -1.22
CA TRP A 63 -6.80 9.14 -2.44
C TRP A 63 -6.80 10.19 -3.55
N PHE A 64 -7.03 9.77 -4.80
CA PHE A 64 -6.99 10.66 -5.96
C PHE A 64 -8.05 11.77 -5.92
N ASP A 65 -9.18 11.53 -5.24
CA ASP A 65 -10.27 12.50 -5.05
C ASP A 65 -10.04 13.40 -3.83
N GLY A 66 -8.88 13.30 -3.19
CA GLY A 66 -8.53 14.06 -1.98
C GLY A 66 -9.00 13.43 -0.68
N ARG A 67 -9.78 12.34 -0.73
CA ARG A 67 -10.26 11.63 0.46
C ARG A 67 -9.11 10.98 1.22
N PRO A 68 -9.04 11.11 2.55
CA PRO A 68 -8.07 10.38 3.35
C PRO A 68 -8.51 8.93 3.55
N LEU A 69 -7.58 7.99 3.39
CA LEU A 69 -7.72 6.60 3.82
C LEU A 69 -6.78 6.35 5.00
N TYR A 70 -7.24 5.58 5.97
CA TYR A 70 -6.53 5.31 7.22
C TYR A 70 -6.31 3.81 7.39
N PHE A 71 -5.07 3.40 7.64
CA PHE A 71 -4.71 2.00 7.83
C PHE A 71 -3.91 1.80 9.11
N HIS A 72 -4.28 0.86 9.97
CA HIS A 72 -3.46 0.55 11.16
C HIS A 72 -2.38 -0.49 10.89
N SER A 73 -2.51 -1.26 9.81
CA SER A 73 -1.62 -2.37 9.53
C SER A 73 -1.52 -2.72 8.05
N GLY A 74 -0.46 -3.44 7.72
CA GLY A 74 -0.21 -3.97 6.39
C GLY A 74 1.22 -4.51 6.28
N ILE A 75 1.55 -5.00 5.09
CA ILE A 75 2.89 -5.52 4.80
C ILE A 75 3.60 -4.52 3.92
N GLU A 76 4.70 -3.98 4.43
CA GLU A 76 5.55 -3.05 3.73
C GLU A 76 6.53 -3.80 2.81
N ILE A 77 6.61 -3.36 1.55
CA ILE A 77 7.77 -3.60 0.70
C ILE A 77 8.34 -2.27 0.24
N ARG A 78 9.67 -2.17 0.17
CA ARG A 78 10.37 -0.93 -0.19
C ARG A 78 11.24 -1.12 -1.42
N ARG A 79 10.98 -0.31 -2.43
CA ARG A 79 11.75 -0.30 -3.67
C ARG A 79 13.07 0.45 -3.47
N LYS A 80 14.18 -0.28 -3.59
CA LYS A 80 15.52 0.27 -3.30
C LYS A 80 15.98 1.37 -4.25
N SER A 81 15.50 1.37 -5.51
CA SER A 81 15.98 2.30 -6.54
C SER A 81 15.54 3.75 -6.33
N ASP A 82 14.36 3.98 -5.77
CA ASP A 82 13.80 5.32 -5.57
C ASP A 82 13.11 5.52 -4.21
N GLY A 83 13.28 4.58 -3.29
CA GLY A 83 12.75 4.65 -1.93
C GLY A 83 11.24 4.51 -1.81
N LYS A 84 10.50 4.33 -2.92
CA LYS A 84 9.04 4.18 -2.88
C LYS A 84 8.63 2.98 -2.03
N VAL A 85 7.57 3.18 -1.27
CA VAL A 85 7.05 2.20 -0.33
C VAL A 85 5.68 1.74 -0.81
N ALA A 86 5.45 0.43 -0.77
CA ALA A 86 4.12 -0.12 -0.96
C ALA A 86 3.64 -0.80 0.33
N LEU A 87 2.43 -0.45 0.77
CA LEU A 87 1.72 -1.15 1.83
C LEU A 87 0.71 -2.11 1.17
N ILE A 88 0.95 -3.40 1.34
CA ILE A 88 0.10 -4.48 0.83
C ILE A 88 -0.87 -4.89 1.93
N ARG A 89 -2.16 -5.00 1.58
CA ARG A 89 -3.19 -5.55 2.45
C ARG A 89 -3.98 -6.61 1.68
N MET A 90 -4.33 -7.67 2.39
CA MET A 90 -5.23 -8.70 1.89
C MET A 90 -6.38 -8.87 2.86
N TYR A 91 -7.55 -9.15 2.31
CA TYR A 91 -8.80 -9.30 3.04
C TYR A 91 -9.37 -10.70 2.80
N GLU A 92 -10.23 -11.14 3.72
CA GLU A 92 -10.85 -12.47 3.67
C GLU A 92 -11.70 -12.70 2.42
N ASP A 93 -12.21 -11.62 1.81
CA ASP A 93 -12.98 -11.64 0.56
C ASP A 93 -12.11 -11.86 -0.69
N GLY A 94 -10.80 -12.04 -0.53
CA GLY A 94 -9.85 -12.24 -1.62
C GLY A 94 -9.36 -10.95 -2.27
N ALA A 95 -9.68 -9.77 -1.72
CA ALA A 95 -9.13 -8.52 -2.20
C ALA A 95 -7.64 -8.42 -1.86
N PHE A 96 -6.80 -8.34 -2.89
CA PHE A 96 -5.42 -7.90 -2.80
C PHE A 96 -5.36 -6.40 -3.09
N THR A 97 -4.78 -5.63 -2.17
CA THR A 97 -4.55 -4.20 -2.35
C THR A 97 -3.10 -3.82 -2.12
N MET A 98 -2.63 -2.85 -2.90
CA MET A 98 -1.30 -2.27 -2.80
C MET A 98 -1.43 -0.76 -2.86
N TYR A 99 -1.05 -0.06 -1.81
CA TYR A 99 -1.03 1.40 -1.72
C TYR A 99 0.42 1.86 -1.80
N VAL A 100 0.75 2.78 -2.70
CA VAL A 100 2.14 3.19 -2.96
C VAL A 100 2.36 4.65 -2.62
N TRP A 101 3.39 4.89 -1.79
CA TRP A 101 3.87 6.22 -1.45
C TRP A 101 5.07 6.64 -2.33
N PRO A 102 5.28 7.95 -2.59
CA PRO A 102 4.43 9.06 -2.15
C PRO A 102 3.00 8.94 -2.64
N ASP A 103 2.01 9.43 -1.90
CA ASP A 103 0.59 9.26 -2.26
C ASP A 103 0.19 10.19 -3.42
N TRP A 104 -1.12 10.40 -3.65
CA TRP A 104 -1.59 11.30 -4.71
C TRP A 104 -1.35 12.78 -4.43
N LYS A 105 -1.17 13.18 -3.17
CA LYS A 105 -0.75 14.55 -2.78
C LYS A 105 0.76 14.68 -2.67
N GLY A 106 1.51 13.60 -2.92
CA GLY A 106 2.96 13.58 -2.79
C GLY A 106 3.45 13.46 -1.36
N LEU A 107 2.58 13.16 -0.39
CA LEU A 107 3.02 12.92 0.98
C LEU A 107 3.84 11.62 1.04
N PRO A 108 4.96 11.60 1.80
CA PRO A 108 5.80 10.42 1.95
C PRO A 108 5.11 9.34 2.78
N TYR A 109 5.72 8.15 2.83
CA TYR A 109 5.25 7.08 3.69
C TYR A 109 5.32 7.52 5.16
N PRO A 110 4.26 7.39 5.97
CA PRO A 110 4.18 8.04 7.28
C PRO A 110 5.32 7.68 8.24
N VAL A 111 5.85 6.45 8.21
CA VAL A 111 6.98 6.02 9.06
C VAL A 111 8.26 6.80 8.76
N ASP A 112 8.41 7.30 7.54
CA ASP A 112 9.59 8.05 7.13
C ASP A 112 9.50 9.53 7.55
N ASP A 113 8.33 10.00 8.03
CA ASP A 113 8.12 11.36 8.54
C ASP A 113 7.43 11.35 9.92
N PRO A 114 8.19 11.42 11.03
CA PRO A 114 7.64 11.38 12.38
C PRO A 114 6.67 12.53 12.69
N ASN A 115 6.69 13.63 11.93
CA ASN A 115 5.75 14.74 12.14
C ASN A 115 4.33 14.42 11.66
N GLN A 116 4.14 13.39 10.83
CA GLN A 116 2.80 12.92 10.46
C GLN A 116 2.07 12.21 11.62
N TYR A 117 2.80 11.77 12.65
CA TYR A 117 2.22 11.09 13.81
C TYR A 117 1.98 12.01 15.02
N SER A 118 2.28 13.31 14.93
CA SER A 118 2.01 14.21 16.05
C SER A 118 0.50 14.26 16.30
N LEU A 119 0.11 14.05 17.56
CA LEU A 119 -1.29 14.09 18.02
C LEU A 119 -2.02 15.37 17.58
N GLU A 120 -1.28 16.47 17.44
CA GLU A 120 -1.79 17.77 16.97
C GLU A 120 -2.36 17.70 15.54
N ASN A 121 -1.72 17.01 14.61
CA ASN A 121 -2.20 16.89 13.23
C ASN A 121 -3.45 15.99 13.12
N THR A 122 -3.56 14.99 14.00
CA THR A 122 -4.73 14.09 14.06
C THR A 122 -5.95 14.80 14.65
N LEU A 123 -5.75 15.65 15.66
CA LEU A 123 -6.82 16.44 16.30
C LEU A 123 -7.40 17.50 15.35
N ILE A 124 -6.54 18.22 14.61
CA ILE A 124 -6.98 19.26 13.65
C ILE A 124 -7.89 18.69 12.55
N LEU A 125 -7.61 17.47 12.07
CA LEU A 125 -8.42 16.81 11.03
C LEU A 125 -9.76 16.26 11.56
N LEU A 126 -9.86 15.96 12.84
CA LEU A 126 -11.12 15.50 13.47
C LEU A 126 -12.03 16.68 13.86
N GLU A 127 -11.47 17.85 14.14
CA GLU A 127 -12.21 19.06 14.49
C GLU A 127 -12.74 19.85 13.28
N SER A 128 -12.37 19.45 12.06
CA SER A 128 -12.74 20.14 10.81
C SER A 128 -13.77 19.39 9.95
N ALA A 129 -14.44 18.37 10.49
CA ALA A 129 -15.48 17.56 9.84
C ALA A 129 -16.89 17.82 10.40
#